data_AF-A0A961I5X5-F1
#
_entry.id   AF-A0A961I5X5-F1
#
_cell.length_a   1.000
_cell.length_b   1.000
_cell.length_c   1.000
_cell.angle_alpha   90.00
_cell.angle_beta   90.00
_cell.angle_gamma   90.00
#
_symmetry.space_group_name_H-M   'P 1'
#
loop_
_entity.id
_entity.type
_entity.pdbx_description
1 polymer ?
#
loop_
_entity_poly.entity_id
_entity_poly.type
_entity_poly.pdbx_seq_one_letter_code
_entity_poly.pdbx_strand_id
1 'polypeptide(L)'
;VDSIRRILKGELVFPAGTGSQSEQETLSPDLVKAYHSLSKREKQLLLYIARGYLNREIGEYLNISIRTVENHRARIAEKLGARSPVQLTTMAIQLRDLLENDS
;
A
#
# COMPACT_ATOMS: atom_id res chain seq x y z
N VAL A 1 10.59 15.19 -31.42
CA VAL A 1 9.21 15.68 -31.23
C VAL A 1 8.27 14.51 -31.38
N ASP A 2 7.98 13.84 -30.26
CA ASP A 2 6.71 13.15 -30.03
C ASP A 2 6.56 13.00 -28.51
N SER A 3 6.04 14.08 -27.93
CA SER A 3 5.63 14.18 -26.55
C SER A 3 4.23 13.58 -26.42
N ILE A 4 3.86 13.08 -25.23
CA ILE A 4 2.55 12.53 -24.83
C ILE A 4 2.50 10.98 -24.76
N ARG A 5 3.31 10.39 -23.86
CA ARG A 5 2.82 9.26 -23.03
C ARG A 5 2.88 9.56 -21.53
N ARG A 6 2.96 10.86 -21.25
CA ARG A 6 2.87 11.52 -19.96
C ARG A 6 1.51 11.19 -19.32
N ILE A 7 1.55 10.79 -18.05
CA ILE A 7 0.51 11.00 -17.05
C ILE A 7 -0.65 9.97 -17.08
N LEU A 8 -0.45 8.78 -16.49
CA LEU A 8 -1.58 7.97 -15.99
C LEU A 8 -1.30 7.09 -14.76
N LYS A 9 -0.27 7.37 -13.97
CA LYS A 9 -0.16 6.79 -12.63
C LYS A 9 0.30 7.87 -11.68
N GLY A 10 -0.71 8.50 -11.06
CA GLY A 10 -0.56 9.63 -10.16
C GLY A 10 0.58 9.40 -9.18
N GLU A 11 1.59 10.25 -9.31
CA GLU A 11 2.67 10.38 -8.37
C GLU A 11 2.10 10.59 -6.98
N LEU A 12 2.40 9.64 -6.12
CA LEU A 12 2.22 9.79 -4.70
C LEU A 12 3.55 9.39 -4.07
N VAL A 13 4.49 10.32 -4.20
CA VAL A 13 5.82 10.32 -3.58
C VAL A 13 5.64 10.65 -2.10
N PHE A 14 6.12 9.79 -1.22
CA PHE A 14 6.15 10.06 0.22
C PHE A 14 7.55 9.90 0.74
N PRO A 15 8.16 11.00 1.20
CA PRO A 15 9.37 10.92 1.96
C PRO A 15 8.98 10.68 3.42
N ALA A 16 9.00 9.42 3.86
CA ALA A 16 9.07 9.10 5.28
C ALA A 16 10.54 8.79 5.64
N GLY A 17 11.37 9.84 5.60
CA GLY A 17 12.69 9.87 6.22
C GLY A 17 13.79 9.07 5.52
N THR A 18 14.98 9.68 5.49
CA THR A 18 16.30 9.10 5.20
C THR A 18 16.64 8.68 3.78
N GLY A 19 17.55 9.45 3.16
CA GLY A 19 18.51 8.91 2.20
C GLY A 19 18.44 9.56 0.83
N SER A 20 19.43 10.40 0.54
CA SER A 20 19.68 11.02 -0.75
C SER A 20 19.94 10.00 -1.87
N GLN A 21 19.53 10.36 -3.09
CA GLN A 21 20.05 9.94 -4.39
C GLN A 21 19.74 8.51 -4.87
N SER A 22 18.81 8.38 -5.81
CA SER A 22 19.10 8.21 -7.25
C SER A 22 17.82 7.87 -8.02
N GLU A 23 17.52 8.69 -9.03
CA GLU A 23 16.53 8.42 -10.08
C GLU A 23 16.78 7.05 -10.72
N GLN A 24 15.92 6.06 -10.44
CA GLN A 24 15.59 5.03 -11.42
C GLN A 24 14.10 4.68 -11.35
N GLU A 25 13.46 4.85 -12.49
CA GLU A 25 12.05 4.68 -12.83
C GLU A 25 11.64 3.19 -12.82
N THR A 26 11.83 2.51 -11.70
CA THR A 26 11.27 1.19 -11.40
C THR A 26 10.36 1.38 -10.19
N LEU A 27 9.10 0.95 -10.27
CA LEU A 27 8.15 0.98 -9.15
C LEU A 27 8.85 0.45 -7.88
N SER A 28 8.90 1.28 -6.85
CA SER A 28 10.08 1.39 -5.99
C SER A 28 10.34 0.17 -5.08
N PRO A 29 11.61 -0.28 -4.94
CA PRO A 29 12.02 -1.26 -3.92
C PRO A 29 11.60 -0.86 -2.49
N ASP A 30 11.32 0.41 -2.26
CA ASP A 30 10.80 0.96 -1.02
C ASP A 30 9.40 0.44 -0.67
N LEU A 31 8.52 0.19 -1.64
CA LEU A 31 7.16 -0.30 -1.37
C LEU A 31 7.19 -1.76 -0.87
N VAL A 32 8.04 -2.59 -1.50
CA VAL A 32 8.26 -3.97 -1.08
C VAL A 32 8.92 -4.00 0.30
N LYS A 33 9.92 -3.14 0.54
CA LYS A 33 10.56 -2.97 1.86
C LYS A 33 9.55 -2.52 2.94
N ALA A 34 8.70 -1.55 2.63
CA ALA A 34 7.64 -1.09 3.52
C ALA A 34 6.65 -2.23 3.81
N TYR A 35 6.27 -3.04 2.81
CA TYR A 35 5.48 -4.24 3.03
C TYR A 35 6.17 -5.24 3.96
N HIS A 36 7.48 -5.48 3.80
CA HIS A 36 8.22 -6.36 4.70
C HIS A 36 8.27 -5.84 6.15
N SER A 37 8.24 -4.52 6.36
CA SER A 37 8.18 -3.88 7.69
C SER A 37 6.82 -4.05 8.40
N LEU A 38 5.77 -4.41 7.66
CA LEU A 38 4.46 -4.67 8.25
C LEU A 38 4.47 -5.95 9.08
N SER A 39 3.79 -5.89 10.21
CA SER A 39 3.52 -7.07 11.03
C SER A 39 2.62 -8.07 10.28
N LYS A 40 2.60 -9.33 10.72
CA LYS A 40 1.74 -10.37 10.13
C LYS A 40 0.27 -9.96 10.08
N ARG A 41 -0.24 -9.34 11.16
CA ARG A 41 -1.62 -8.83 11.25
C ARG A 41 -1.88 -7.70 10.25
N GLU A 42 -0.92 -6.79 10.08
CA GLU A 42 -1.03 -5.69 9.11
C GLU A 42 -0.99 -6.19 7.67
N LYS A 43 -0.15 -7.20 7.37
CA LYS A 43 -0.13 -7.85 6.06
C LYS A 43 -1.45 -8.54 5.73
N GLN A 44 -2.05 -9.24 6.69
CA GLN A 44 -3.39 -9.82 6.53
C GLN A 44 -4.43 -8.74 6.24
N LEU A 45 -4.42 -7.65 7.00
CA LEU A 45 -5.33 -6.53 6.77
C LEU A 45 -5.15 -5.92 5.38
N LEU A 46 -3.90 -5.69 4.95
CA LEU A 46 -3.57 -5.16 3.64
C LEU A 46 -4.08 -6.08 2.51
N LEU A 47 -3.96 -7.40 2.67
CA LEU A 47 -4.45 -8.36 1.70
C LEU A 47 -5.98 -8.29 1.55
N TYR A 48 -6.72 -8.15 2.65
CA TYR A 48 -8.17 -7.96 2.57
C TYR A 48 -8.53 -6.64 1.90
N ILE A 49 -7.79 -5.55 2.16
CA ILE A 49 -7.98 -4.27 1.47
C ILE A 49 -7.71 -4.41 -0.03
N ALA A 50 -6.64 -5.12 -0.42
CA ALA A 50 -6.30 -5.38 -1.82
C ALA A 50 -7.37 -6.21 -2.54
N ARG A 51 -8.07 -7.08 -1.81
CA ARG A 51 -9.20 -7.89 -2.32
C ARG A 51 -10.53 -7.12 -2.37
N GLY A 52 -10.58 -5.90 -1.84
CA GLY A 52 -11.77 -5.04 -1.88
C GLY A 52 -12.77 -5.27 -0.75
N TYR A 53 -12.37 -5.94 0.35
CA TYR A 53 -13.26 -6.12 1.50
C TYR A 53 -13.54 -4.80 2.22
N LEU A 54 -14.76 -4.65 2.72
CA LEU A 54 -15.21 -3.53 3.53
C LEU A 54 -14.63 -3.62 4.95
N ASN A 55 -14.46 -2.48 5.63
CA ASN A 55 -13.96 -2.45 7.02
C ASN A 55 -14.77 -3.34 7.98
N ARG A 56 -16.08 -3.45 7.73
CA ARG A 56 -16.97 -4.33 8.48
C ARG A 56 -16.63 -5.79 8.28
N GLU A 57 -16.54 -6.23 7.02
CA GLU A 57 -16.20 -7.61 6.67
C GLU A 57 -14.83 -7.98 7.22
N ILE A 58 -13.85 -7.08 7.11
CA ILE A 58 -12.51 -7.30 7.64
C ILE A 58 -12.53 -7.45 9.17
N GLY A 59 -13.35 -6.63 9.86
CA GLY A 59 -13.56 -6.74 11.29
C GLY A 59 -14.15 -8.09 11.69
N GLU A 60 -15.13 -8.58 10.92
CA GLU A 60 -15.73 -9.91 11.10
C GLU A 60 -14.70 -11.02 10.86
N TYR A 61 -13.91 -10.97 9.78
CA TYR A 61 -12.88 -11.97 9.47
C TYR A 61 -11.73 -12.02 10.50
N LEU A 62 -11.33 -10.87 11.03
CA LEU A 62 -10.23 -10.76 12.00
C LEU A 62 -10.70 -10.80 13.46
N ASN A 63 -12.01 -10.91 13.69
CA ASN A 63 -12.67 -10.84 15.00
C ASN A 63 -12.26 -9.59 15.81
N ILE A 64 -12.27 -8.43 15.15
CA ILE A 64 -11.93 -7.12 15.74
C ILE A 64 -12.99 -6.07 15.38
N SER A 65 -13.09 -5.01 16.17
CA SER A 65 -14.04 -3.93 15.88
C SER A 65 -13.69 -3.17 14.60
N ILE A 66 -14.70 -2.60 13.94
CA ILE A 66 -14.52 -1.73 12.76
C ILE A 66 -13.55 -0.57 13.08
N ARG A 67 -13.67 0.02 14.27
CA ARG A 67 -12.78 1.09 14.73
C ARG A 67 -11.33 0.62 14.87
N THR A 68 -11.13 -0.63 15.27
CA THR A 68 -9.80 -1.26 15.32
C THR A 68 -9.25 -1.43 13.90
N VAL A 69 -10.08 -1.84 12.93
CA VAL A 69 -9.69 -1.92 11.51
C VAL A 69 -9.24 -0.56 10.99
N GLU A 70 -10.00 0.51 11.26
CA GLU A 70 -9.64 1.88 10.85
C GLU A 70 -8.30 2.33 11.44
N ASN A 71 -8.07 2.07 12.73
CA ASN A 71 -6.80 2.36 13.38
C ASN A 71 -5.63 1.59 12.75
N HIS A 72 -5.83 0.32 12.41
CA HIS A 72 -4.80 -0.45 11.71
C HIS A 72 -4.58 0.07 10.29
N ARG A 73 -5.62 0.47 9.56
CA ARG A 73 -5.49 1.10 8.23
C ARG A 73 -4.68 2.38 8.29
N ALA A 74 -4.89 3.22 9.30
CA ALA A 74 -4.11 4.43 9.51
C ALA A 74 -2.62 4.11 9.73
N ARG A 75 -2.30 3.16 10.63
CA ARG A 75 -0.91 2.74 10.86
C ARG A 75 -0.25 2.15 9.62
N ILE A 76 -0.98 1.34 8.86
CA ILE A 76 -0.50 0.77 7.61
C ILE A 76 -0.25 1.88 6.57
N ALA A 77 -1.17 2.85 6.47
CA ALA A 77 -1.02 4.00 5.60
C ALA A 77 0.24 4.81 5.98
N GLU A 78 0.47 5.07 7.26
CA GLU A 78 1.70 5.75 7.72
C GLU A 78 2.96 4.98 7.33
N LYS A 79 2.98 3.66 7.52
CA LYS A 79 4.13 2.80 7.18
C LYS A 79 4.39 2.69 5.68
N LEU A 80 3.33 2.66 4.86
CA LEU A 80 3.43 2.60 3.40
C LEU A 80 3.60 3.98 2.76
N GLY A 81 3.47 5.05 3.53
CA GLY A 81 3.44 6.41 2.99
C GLY A 81 2.20 6.65 2.12
N ALA A 82 1.01 6.32 2.61
CA ALA A 82 -0.25 6.67 1.95
C ALA A 82 -0.88 7.93 2.60
N ARG A 83 -1.17 8.97 1.79
CA ARG A 83 -1.86 10.24 2.17
C ARG A 83 -3.36 10.04 2.10
N SER A 84 -3.84 9.06 1.33
CA SER A 84 -5.27 8.85 1.13
C SER A 84 -5.67 7.37 1.22
N PRO A 85 -6.92 7.08 1.64
CA PRO A 85 -7.46 5.72 1.64
C PRO A 85 -7.44 5.08 0.24
N VAL A 86 -7.68 5.88 -0.80
CA VAL A 86 -7.66 5.43 -2.20
C VAL A 86 -6.24 5.03 -2.62
N GLN A 87 -5.24 5.82 -2.21
CA GLN A 87 -3.84 5.48 -2.43
C GLN A 87 -3.45 4.20 -1.69
N LEU A 88 -3.86 4.04 -0.43
CA LEU A 88 -3.60 2.83 0.33
C LEU A 88 -4.15 1.60 -0.41
N THR A 89 -5.39 1.67 -0.91
CA THR A 89 -5.99 0.60 -1.70
C THR A 89 -5.22 0.34 -2.99
N THR A 90 -4.79 1.39 -3.70
CA THR A 90 -4.00 1.26 -4.93
C THR A 90 -2.66 0.56 -4.66
N MET A 91 -1.95 0.98 -3.61
CA MET A 91 -0.69 0.37 -3.16
C MET A 91 -0.89 -1.09 -2.74
N ALA A 92 -1.99 -1.39 -2.04
CA ALA A 92 -2.33 -2.76 -1.63
C ALA A 92 -2.56 -3.66 -2.86
N ILE A 93 -3.26 -3.17 -3.88
CA ILE A 93 -3.48 -3.90 -5.13
C ILE A 93 -2.17 -4.13 -5.88
N GLN A 94 -1.32 -3.10 -5.98
CA GLN A 94 0.01 -3.22 -6.62
C GLN A 94 0.89 -4.24 -5.89
N LEU A 95 0.92 -4.21 -4.55
CA LEU A 95 1.68 -5.17 -3.75
C LEU A 95 1.17 -6.60 -3.95
N ARG A 96 -0.16 -6.78 -4.04
CA ARG A 96 -0.73 -8.09 -4.32
C ARG A 96 -0.28 -8.61 -5.69
N ASP A 97 -0.42 -7.80 -6.73
CA ASP A 97 -0.04 -8.15 -8.10
C ASP A 97 1.46 -8.51 -8.22
N LEU A 98 2.32 -7.76 -7.53
CA LEU A 98 3.76 -8.07 -7.47
C LEU A 98 4.03 -9.43 -6.81
N LEU A 99 3.40 -9.70 -5.67
CA LEU A 99 3.61 -10.95 -4.92
C LEU A 99 2.99 -12.19 -5.61
N GLU A 100 1.94 -12.00 -6.42
CA GLU A 100 1.28 -13.07 -7.16
C GLU A 100 2.01 -13.43 -8.47
N ASN A 101 2.76 -12.49 -9.07
CA ASN A 101 3.49 -12.71 -10.33
C ASN A 101 4.86 -13.41 -10.17
N ASP A 102 5.33 -13.64 -8.94
CA ASP A 102 6.58 -14.37 -8.64
C ASP A 102 6.38 -15.92 -8.58
N SER A 103 5.24 -16.47 -9.02
CA SER A 103 4.91 -17.92 -8.99
C SER A 103 4.67 -18.56 -10.35
#